data_AF-A0A8I0GZG0-F1
#
_entry.id   AF-A0A8I0GZG0-F1
#
_cell.length_a   1.000
_cell.length_b   1.000
_cell.length_c   1.000
_cell.angle_alpha   90.00
_cell.angle_beta   90.00
_cell.angle_gamma   90.00
#
_symmetry.space_group_name_H-M   'P 1'
#
loop_
_entity.id
_entity.type
_entity.pdbx_description
1 polymer ?
#
loop_
_entity_poly.entity_id
_entity_poly.type
_entity_poly.pdbx_seq_one_letter_code
_entity_poly.pdbx_strand_id
1 'polypeptide(L)'
;HWIFGGDGWAYDIGYGGLDHVLASGENVNVMVFDTEVYSNTGGQSSKATPAAAIAKFAASGKKTKKKDLGMMAMSYGYVYVAQISMGADKNQ
;
A
#
# COMPACT_ATOMS: atom_id res chain seq x y z
N HIS A 1 -12.26 -14.05 -4.91
CA HIS A 1 -12.57 -13.47 -3.57
C HIS A 1 -11.95 -12.09 -3.43
N TRP A 2 -12.44 -11.23 -2.53
CA TRP A 2 -11.89 -9.86 -2.34
C TRP A 2 -11.32 -9.67 -0.94
N ILE A 3 -10.18 -8.98 -0.87
CA ILE A 3 -9.53 -8.53 0.37
C ILE A 3 -9.35 -7.02 0.29
N PHE A 4 -9.91 -6.31 1.26
CA PHE A 4 -9.88 -4.85 1.34
C PHE A 4 -9.06 -4.38 2.54
N GLY A 5 -8.26 -3.34 2.36
CA GLY A 5 -7.58 -2.69 3.48
C GLY A 5 -6.88 -1.40 3.09
N GLY A 6 -6.46 -0.64 4.09
CA GLY A 6 -5.70 0.61 3.89
C GLY A 6 -4.20 0.39 3.73
N ASP A 7 -3.46 1.47 3.47
CA ASP A 7 -1.99 1.41 3.36
C ASP A 7 -1.31 0.92 4.64
N GLY A 8 -1.81 1.31 5.80
CA GLY A 8 -1.30 0.83 7.08
C GLY A 8 -1.34 -0.70 7.26
N TRP A 9 -2.35 -1.36 6.68
CA TRP A 9 -2.41 -2.83 6.68
C TRP A 9 -1.46 -3.40 5.64
N ALA A 10 -1.55 -2.94 4.38
CA ALA A 10 -0.84 -3.56 3.27
C ALA A 10 0.68 -3.32 3.29
N TYR A 11 1.14 -2.16 3.76
CA TYR A 11 2.55 -1.78 3.70
C TYR A 11 3.32 -2.16 4.97
N ASP A 12 2.64 -2.26 6.11
CA ASP A 12 3.22 -2.50 7.43
C ASP A 12 2.78 -3.85 8.02
N ILE A 13 1.76 -3.86 8.90
CA ILE A 13 1.47 -5.00 9.78
C ILE A 13 0.98 -6.24 9.02
N GLY A 14 0.20 -6.05 7.96
CA GLY A 14 -0.36 -7.11 7.14
C GLY A 14 0.52 -7.53 5.97
N TYR A 15 1.65 -6.84 5.74
CA TYR A 15 2.47 -7.06 4.55
C TYR A 15 2.95 -8.50 4.42
N GLY A 16 3.45 -9.11 5.50
CA GLY A 16 3.95 -10.49 5.43
C GLY A 16 2.88 -11.52 5.03
N GLY A 17 1.64 -11.32 5.50
CA GLY A 17 0.51 -12.16 5.11
C GLY A 17 0.04 -11.87 3.69
N LEU A 18 -0.02 -10.59 3.31
CA LEU A 18 -0.35 -10.18 1.95
C LEU A 18 0.64 -10.76 0.92
N ASP A 19 1.94 -10.64 1.21
CA ASP A 19 3.02 -11.17 0.39
C ASP A 19 2.88 -12.68 0.17
N HIS A 20 2.62 -13.43 1.25
CA HIS A 20 2.39 -14.88 1.17
C HIS A 20 1.13 -15.23 0.36
N VAL A 21 0.03 -14.50 0.54
CA VAL A 21 -1.22 -14.71 -0.21
C VAL A 21 -1.00 -14.42 -1.70
N LEU A 22 -0.31 -13.34 -2.06
CA LEU A 22 0.01 -13.03 -3.45
C LEU A 22 0.95 -14.08 -4.08
N ALA A 23 1.92 -14.58 -3.32
CA ALA A 23 2.82 -15.64 -3.75
C ALA A 23 2.14 -17.03 -3.89
N SER A 24 0.95 -17.22 -3.32
CA SER A 24 0.24 -18.51 -3.37
C SER A 24 -0.28 -18.87 -4.77
N GLY A 25 -0.49 -17.87 -5.64
CA GLY A 25 -1.07 -18.06 -6.98
C GLY A 25 -2.59 -18.32 -6.97
N GLU A 26 -3.23 -18.26 -5.81
CA GLU A 26 -4.68 -18.40 -5.68
C GLU A 26 -5.45 -17.23 -6.33
N ASN A 27 -6.65 -17.50 -6.83
CA ASN A 27 -7.48 -16.50 -7.48
C ASN A 27 -8.18 -15.58 -6.47
N VAL A 28 -7.45 -14.57 -6.01
CA VAL A 28 -7.91 -13.54 -5.08
C VAL A 28 -7.61 -12.15 -5.60
N ASN A 29 -8.51 -11.21 -5.32
CA ASN A 29 -8.34 -9.80 -5.64
C ASN A 29 -8.04 -9.04 -4.35
N VAL A 30 -7.00 -8.21 -4.37
CA VAL A 30 -6.64 -7.34 -3.25
C VAL A 30 -6.79 -5.89 -3.69
N MET A 31 -7.53 -5.11 -2.93
CA MET A 31 -7.66 -3.67 -3.14
C MET A 31 -7.14 -2.91 -1.92
N VAL A 32 -6.09 -2.13 -2.15
CA VAL A 32 -5.45 -1.30 -1.14
C VAL A 32 -5.89 0.14 -1.33
N PHE A 33 -6.55 0.70 -0.31
CA PHE A 33 -6.89 2.11 -0.25
C PHE A 33 -5.70 2.88 0.33
N ASP A 34 -4.86 3.43 -0.54
CA ASP A 34 -3.64 4.10 -0.13
C ASP A 34 -3.90 5.56 0.26
N THR A 35 -4.01 5.81 1.57
CA THR A 35 -4.17 7.16 2.13
C THR A 35 -2.85 7.80 2.54
N GLU A 36 -1.74 7.08 2.34
CA GLU A 36 -0.37 7.45 2.69
C GLU A 36 -0.12 7.73 4.19
N VAL A 37 -1.08 7.48 5.06
CA VAL A 37 -1.01 7.60 6.51
C VAL A 37 -1.96 6.61 7.17
N TYR A 38 -1.76 6.30 8.45
CA TYR A 38 -2.77 5.65 9.26
C TYR A 38 -3.92 6.62 9.58
N SER A 39 -4.84 6.73 8.63
CA SER A 39 -5.95 7.70 8.69
C SER A 39 -6.81 7.52 9.94
N ASN A 40 -7.22 6.29 10.25
CA ASN A 40 -8.17 5.99 11.34
C ASN A 40 -7.63 6.34 12.74
N THR A 41 -6.33 6.17 13.00
CA THR A 41 -5.72 6.39 14.32
C THR A 41 -5.17 7.81 14.50
N GLY A 42 -5.53 8.71 13.59
CA GLY A 42 -5.20 10.14 13.67
C GLY A 42 -3.90 10.51 12.98
N GLY A 43 -3.58 9.89 11.85
CA GLY A 43 -2.55 10.37 10.92
C GLY A 43 -1.12 10.02 11.30
N GLN A 44 -0.86 8.80 11.79
CA GLN A 44 0.50 8.29 11.95
C GLN A 44 1.15 8.02 10.59
N SER A 45 2.46 8.21 10.51
CA SER A 45 3.23 7.81 9.34
C SER A 45 3.18 6.29 9.17
N SER A 46 2.96 5.84 7.93
CA SER A 46 3.08 4.45 7.48
C SER A 46 4.28 4.29 6.56
N LYS A 47 4.65 3.06 6.19
CA LYS A 47 5.64 2.85 5.11
C LYS A 47 5.17 3.35 3.74
N ALA A 48 3.87 3.64 3.57
CA ALA A 48 3.33 4.25 2.37
C ALA A 48 3.44 5.80 2.36
N THR A 49 3.75 6.43 3.50
CA THR A 49 3.95 7.88 3.56
C THR A 49 5.09 8.31 2.62
N PRO A 50 4.94 9.35 1.78
CA PRO A 50 5.98 9.80 0.88
C PRO A 50 7.10 10.55 1.62
N ALA A 51 8.23 10.74 0.94
CA ALA A 51 9.34 11.52 1.50
C ALA A 51 8.88 12.96 1.77
N ALA A 52 9.42 13.56 2.84
CA ALA A 52 9.11 14.90 3.33
C ALA A 52 7.67 15.15 3.83
N ALA A 53 6.74 14.20 3.71
CA ALA A 53 5.41 14.36 4.28
C ALA A 53 5.44 14.40 5.82
N ILE A 54 4.66 15.33 6.37
CA ILE A 54 4.51 15.53 7.83
C ILE A 54 3.33 14.69 8.32
N ALA A 55 3.60 13.81 9.28
CA ALA A 55 2.61 12.96 9.93
C ALA A 55 3.05 12.70 11.38
N LYS A 56 2.22 12.09 12.23
CA LYS A 56 2.68 11.67 13.57
C LYS A 56 3.82 10.66 13.41
N PHE A 57 4.86 10.79 14.23
CA PHE A 57 6.15 10.08 14.11
C PHE A 57 7.02 10.47 12.89
N ALA A 58 6.58 11.43 12.09
CA ALA A 58 7.33 12.07 11.01
C ALA A 58 7.19 13.61 11.09
N ALA A 59 7.37 14.17 12.29
CA ALA A 59 7.12 15.59 12.56
C ALA A 59 8.04 16.53 11.77
N SER A 60 9.27 16.11 11.49
CA SER A 60 10.22 16.83 10.63
C SER A 60 10.18 16.38 9.17
N GLY A 61 9.07 15.76 8.75
CA GLY A 61 8.96 15.11 7.46
C GLY A 61 9.57 13.71 7.46
N LYS A 62 8.97 12.79 6.70
CA LYS A 62 9.51 11.43 6.57
C LYS A 62 10.81 11.43 5.78
N LYS A 63 11.87 10.87 6.37
CA LYS A 63 13.22 10.83 5.77
C LYS A 63 13.38 9.79 4.67
N THR A 64 12.49 8.80 4.62
CA THR A 64 12.58 7.66 3.70
C THR A 64 11.51 7.75 2.62
N LYS A 65 11.84 7.28 1.41
CA LYS A 65 10.87 7.19 0.31
C LYS A 65 9.70 6.26 0.65
N LYS A 66 8.59 6.43 -0.06
CA LYS A 66 7.46 5.50 -0.06
C LYS A 66 7.96 4.10 -0.43
N LYS A 67 7.52 3.08 0.32
CA LYS A 67 7.77 1.68 -0.06
C LYS A 67 7.01 1.40 -1.35
N ASP A 68 7.65 0.76 -2.32
CA ASP A 68 7.02 0.47 -3.62
C ASP A 68 6.39 -0.93 -3.59
N LEU A 69 5.18 -1.02 -3.04
CA LEU A 69 4.47 -2.30 -2.89
C LEU A 69 4.17 -2.93 -4.26
N GLY A 70 3.80 -2.11 -5.25
CA GLY A 70 3.52 -2.57 -6.60
C GLY A 70 4.75 -3.22 -7.23
N MET A 71 5.92 -2.56 -7.17
CA MET A 71 7.16 -3.13 -7.70
C MET A 71 7.60 -4.41 -6.97
N MET A 72 7.38 -4.50 -5.66
CA MET A 72 7.64 -5.73 -4.92
C MET A 72 6.73 -6.87 -5.39
N ALA A 73 5.42 -6.63 -5.56
CA ALA A 73 4.50 -7.63 -6.07
C ALA A 73 4.78 -8.02 -7.54
N MET A 74 5.19 -7.08 -8.38
CA MET A 74 5.57 -7.36 -9.78
C MET A 74 6.76 -8.32 -9.89
N SER A 75 7.65 -8.37 -8.88
CA SER A 75 8.81 -9.27 -8.90
C SER A 75 8.44 -10.76 -8.91
N TYR A 76 7.22 -11.13 -8.53
CA TYR A 76 6.72 -12.51 -8.65
C TYR A 76 6.50 -12.94 -10.11
N GLY A 77 6.23 -12.00 -11.02
CA GLY A 77 6.02 -12.26 -12.44
C GLY A 77 4.65 -12.87 -12.82
N TYR A 78 3.96 -13.53 -11.89
CA TYR A 78 2.62 -14.11 -12.09
C TYR A 78 1.51 -13.39 -11.30
N VAL A 79 1.84 -12.33 -10.58
CA VAL A 79 0.87 -11.50 -9.84
C VAL A 79 0.48 -10.31 -10.71
N TYR A 80 -0.82 -10.15 -10.98
CA TYR A 80 -1.33 -8.95 -11.64
C TYR A 80 -1.26 -7.75 -10.70
N VAL A 81 -0.69 -6.64 -11.17
CA VAL A 81 -0.53 -5.40 -10.38
C VAL A 81 -1.01 -4.22 -11.21
N ALA A 82 -1.85 -3.38 -10.59
CA ALA A 82 -2.30 -2.12 -11.17
C ALA A 82 -2.34 -1.03 -10.09
N GLN A 83 -2.09 0.21 -10.50
CA GLN A 83 -2.28 1.40 -9.68
C GLN A 83 -3.28 2.31 -10.38
N ILE A 84 -4.33 2.70 -9.66
CA ILE A 84 -5.44 3.49 -10.21
C ILE A 84 -5.62 4.78 -9.42
N SER A 85 -6.16 5.81 -10.07
CA SER A 85 -6.61 7.03 -9.43
C SER A 85 -7.90 7.51 -10.09
N MET A 86 -9.03 7.37 -9.39
CA MET A 86 -10.35 7.70 -9.90
C MET A 86 -10.47 9.16 -10.38
N GLY A 87 -9.68 10.07 -9.78
CA GLY A 87 -9.65 11.48 -10.17
C GLY A 87 -8.76 11.76 -11.39
N ALA A 88 -7.85 10.85 -11.75
CA ALA A 88 -6.96 11.00 -12.89
C ALA A 88 -7.60 10.48 -14.18
N ASP A 89 -8.18 9.28 -14.14
CA ASP A 89 -8.89 8.68 -15.27
C ASP A 89 -9.96 7.68 -14.75
N LYS A 90 -11.18 7.78 -15.27
CA LYS A 90 -12.31 6.91 -14.91
C LYS A 90 -12.42 5.68 -15.81
N ASN A 91 -11.68 5.64 -16.91
CA ASN A 91 -11.67 4.54 -17.87
C ASN A 91 -10.46 3.60 -17.69
N GLN A 92 -9.62 3.86 -16.67
CA GLN A 92 -8.50 3.00 -16.26
C GLN A 92 -8.98 1.72 -15.57
#